data_AF-A0A0C5W113-F1
#
_entry.id   AF-A0A0C5W113-F1
#
_cell.length_a   1.000
_cell.length_b   1.000
_cell.length_c   1.000
_cell.angle_alpha   90.00
_cell.angle_beta   90.00
_cell.angle_gamma   90.00
#
_symmetry.space_group_name_H-M   'P 1'
#
loop_
_entity.id
_entity.type
_entity.pdbx_description
1 polymer ?
#
loop_
_entity_poly.entity_id
_entity_poly.type
_entity_poly.pdbx_seq_one_letter_code
_entity_poly.pdbx_strand_id
1 'polypeptide(L)'
;MKIEIGESLVSSYLNHVLGCRIIQTNWKTSGNWTIAEGEKSRAKAFYQDIIGSGHFDEIFKESTFDQLLKQAEIDVLGINTSESTVYGIDVAFHGAGLNYGSKEETADRILKKVFRTLFVMQTYFDQYYQFQSIFITPKTNQATLVLIEDLIEKAKGLIHDESISIDFITNDDFFDCIVAPTIKASKNENDTSELFLRSVKLMQLDSRKNLSITKDVGSKSIPSSSNGAVSERRTKKGMKIGQYVRHTFRTAYEQGLISKGEIINLQDPTYSKQTFNANFEVLRLNTRSISDAGGRTRYYAKEYYCDKYYLTSQWVESQWDLYLNWLKSINYSDSSS
;
A
#
# COMPACT_ATOMS: atom_id res chain seq x y z
N MET A 1 6.83 -0.23 27.00
CA MET A 1 6.74 0.18 25.59
C MET A 1 5.99 1.51 25.56
N LYS A 2 6.62 2.59 25.09
CA LYS A 2 5.92 3.87 24.91
C LYS A 2 5.09 3.72 23.64
N ILE A 3 3.77 3.71 23.75
CA ILE A 3 2.89 3.69 22.58
C ILE A 3 2.58 5.14 22.26
N GLU A 4 3.08 5.62 21.12
CA GLU A 4 2.74 6.96 20.62
C GLU A 4 1.32 6.94 20.01
N ILE A 5 0.57 8.02 20.20
CA ILE A 5 -0.83 8.09 19.73
C ILE A 5 -0.93 7.98 18.20
N GLY A 6 0.08 8.48 17.48
CA GLY A 6 0.19 8.36 16.02
C GLY A 6 0.31 6.90 15.58
N GLU A 7 1.20 6.13 16.20
CA GLU A 7 1.36 4.70 15.92
C GLU A 7 0.09 3.90 16.27
N SER A 8 -0.58 4.26 17.37
CA SER A 8 -1.84 3.61 17.73
C SER A 8 -2.94 3.88 16.71
N LEU A 9 -3.06 5.12 16.20
CA LEU A 9 -3.99 5.45 15.12
C LEU A 9 -3.67 4.65 13.85
N VAL A 10 -2.40 4.63 13.45
CA VAL A 10 -1.96 3.93 12.24
C VAL A 10 -2.18 2.43 12.35
N SER A 11 -1.98 1.85 13.54
CA SER A 11 -2.30 0.45 13.80
C SER A 11 -3.79 0.18 13.57
N SER A 12 -4.67 1.04 14.08
CA SER A 12 -6.11 0.92 13.84
C SER A 12 -6.48 1.09 12.36
N TYR A 13 -5.85 2.04 11.67
CA TYR A 13 -6.04 2.25 10.24
C TYR A 13 -5.63 1.01 9.43
N LEU A 14 -4.45 0.46 9.72
CA LEU A 14 -3.95 -0.75 9.07
C LEU A 14 -4.90 -1.94 9.30
N ASN A 15 -5.39 -2.12 10.53
CA ASN A 15 -6.30 -3.20 10.88
C ASN A 15 -7.64 -3.06 10.14
N HIS A 16 -8.32 -1.94 10.35
CA HIS A 16 -9.75 -1.80 10.02
C HIS A 16 -10.00 -1.29 8.61
N VAL A 17 -9.09 -0.48 8.07
CA VAL A 17 -9.26 0.13 6.74
C VAL A 17 -8.46 -0.62 5.68
N LEU A 18 -7.19 -0.93 5.99
CA LEU A 18 -6.33 -1.64 5.04
C LEU A 18 -6.43 -3.16 5.14
N GLY A 19 -7.05 -3.69 6.19
CA GLY A 19 -7.23 -5.12 6.39
C GLY A 19 -5.90 -5.83 6.66
N CYS A 20 -4.97 -5.23 7.38
CA CYS A 20 -3.75 -5.92 7.80
C CYS A 20 -4.09 -6.91 8.92
N ARG A 21 -3.61 -8.15 8.77
CA ARG A 21 -3.83 -9.24 9.74
C ARG A 21 -2.70 -9.34 10.75
N ILE A 22 -1.53 -8.80 10.42
CA ILE A 22 -0.36 -8.71 11.28
C ILE A 22 0.05 -7.24 11.30
N ILE A 23 0.21 -6.68 12.48
CA ILE A 23 0.58 -5.28 12.69
C ILE A 23 1.61 -5.22 13.80
N GLN A 24 2.71 -4.51 13.55
CA GLN A 24 3.79 -4.34 14.50
C GLN A 24 4.22 -2.89 14.54
N THR A 25 4.11 -2.26 15.70
CA THR A 25 4.68 -0.94 15.97
C THR A 25 6.16 -1.03 16.29
N ASN A 26 6.93 0.01 16.00
CA ASN A 26 8.37 0.12 16.27
C ASN A 26 9.16 -1.07 15.71
N TRP A 27 8.89 -1.46 14.47
CA TRP A 27 9.54 -2.61 13.85
C TRP A 27 11.00 -2.28 13.55
N LYS A 28 11.92 -3.18 13.93
CA LYS A 28 13.37 -3.02 13.75
C LYS A 28 14.00 -4.34 13.31
N THR A 29 15.10 -4.23 12.57
CA THR A 29 15.91 -5.39 12.20
C THR A 29 16.72 -5.90 13.40
N SER A 30 16.91 -7.22 13.50
CA SER A 30 17.89 -7.78 14.43
C SER A 30 19.26 -7.90 13.75
N GLY A 31 20.33 -7.55 14.47
CA GLY A 31 21.71 -7.75 14.00
C GLY A 31 22.09 -9.22 13.81
N ASN A 32 21.30 -10.15 14.35
CA ASN A 32 21.52 -11.60 14.23
C ASN A 32 20.84 -12.23 13.00
N TRP A 33 20.08 -11.45 12.22
CA TRP A 33 19.43 -11.96 11.02
C TRP A 33 20.43 -12.05 9.88
N THR A 34 20.68 -13.27 9.41
CA THR A 34 21.45 -13.51 8.18
C THR A 34 20.55 -13.25 6.98
N ILE A 35 21.05 -12.49 6.02
CA ILE A 35 20.35 -12.16 4.77
C ILE A 35 21.23 -12.62 3.61
N ALA A 36 20.70 -13.46 2.74
CA ALA A 36 21.35 -13.88 1.51
C ALA A 36 21.40 -12.73 0.50
N GLU A 37 22.42 -12.71 -0.37
CA GLU A 37 22.58 -11.63 -1.36
C GLU A 37 21.40 -11.59 -2.37
N GLY A 38 20.77 -12.73 -2.63
CA GLY A 38 19.55 -12.83 -3.43
C GLY A 38 18.37 -12.02 -2.85
N GLU A 39 18.17 -12.08 -1.53
CA GLU A 39 17.09 -11.35 -0.82
C GLU A 39 17.30 -9.83 -0.89
N LYS A 40 18.55 -9.38 -0.96
CA LYS A 40 18.90 -7.95 -1.11
C LYS A 40 18.81 -7.44 -2.54
N SER A 41 18.86 -8.32 -3.53
CA SER A 41 19.15 -7.94 -4.92
C SER A 41 18.13 -6.93 -5.48
N ARG A 42 16.85 -7.13 -5.19
CA ARG A 42 15.77 -6.23 -5.62
C ARG A 42 15.90 -4.83 -4.99
N ALA A 43 16.10 -4.78 -3.67
CA ALA A 43 16.24 -3.53 -2.94
C ALA A 43 17.54 -2.79 -3.31
N LYS A 44 18.63 -3.54 -3.55
CA LYS A 44 19.93 -3.00 -3.95
C LYS A 44 19.90 -2.41 -5.36
N ALA A 45 19.22 -3.07 -6.31
CA ALA A 45 19.00 -2.50 -7.64
C ALA A 45 18.25 -1.17 -7.56
N PHE A 46 17.13 -1.14 -6.82
CA PHE A 46 16.37 0.10 -6.64
C PHE A 46 17.18 1.19 -5.93
N TYR A 47 17.98 0.84 -4.93
CA TYR A 47 18.91 1.78 -4.29
C TYR A 47 19.89 2.41 -5.30
N GLN A 48 20.44 1.62 -6.23
CA GLN A 48 21.34 2.14 -7.28
C GLN A 48 20.60 3.10 -8.22
N ASP A 49 19.35 2.80 -8.60
CA ASP A 49 18.53 3.68 -9.44
C ASP A 49 18.28 5.03 -8.74
N ILE A 50 18.02 5.01 -7.43
CA ILE A 50 17.80 6.23 -6.63
C ILE A 50 19.07 7.10 -6.58
N ILE A 51 20.22 6.54 -6.19
CA ILE A 51 21.45 7.33 -6.08
C ILE A 51 22.02 7.74 -7.45
N GLY A 52 21.74 6.98 -8.50
CA GLY A 52 22.15 7.27 -9.87
C GLY A 52 21.27 8.30 -10.59
N SER A 53 20.13 8.68 -10.00
CA SER A 53 19.17 9.60 -10.61
C SER A 53 19.62 11.06 -10.69
N GLY A 54 20.61 11.47 -9.88
CA GLY A 54 21.02 12.87 -9.72
C GLY A 54 20.03 13.74 -8.93
N HIS A 55 18.97 13.16 -8.36
CA HIS A 55 18.00 13.85 -7.51
C HIS A 55 18.12 13.51 -6.03
N PHE A 56 18.70 12.34 -5.72
CA PHE A 56 18.71 11.75 -4.38
C PHE A 56 20.08 11.20 -3.98
N ASP A 57 21.14 11.59 -4.69
CA ASP A 57 22.52 11.17 -4.47
C ASP A 57 23.03 11.56 -3.07
N GLU A 58 22.62 12.71 -2.54
CA GLU A 58 23.03 13.17 -1.21
C GLU A 58 22.11 12.71 -0.08
N ILE A 59 20.93 12.14 -0.37
CA ILE A 59 19.89 11.88 0.65
C ILE A 59 20.33 10.86 1.70
N PHE A 60 21.13 9.87 1.28
CA PHE A 60 21.65 8.84 2.17
C PHE A 60 22.98 9.24 2.82
N LYS A 61 23.56 10.39 2.43
CA LYS A 61 24.92 10.81 2.81
C LYS A 61 25.92 9.67 2.51
N GLU A 62 26.98 9.54 3.30
CA GLU A 62 27.96 8.44 3.20
C GLU A 62 27.44 7.08 3.74
N SER A 63 26.13 6.91 3.96
CA SER A 63 25.60 5.64 4.48
C SER A 63 25.56 4.59 3.38
N THR A 64 26.14 3.41 3.63
CA THR A 64 26.03 2.28 2.70
C THR A 64 24.63 1.66 2.75
N PHE A 65 24.24 0.94 1.69
CA PHE A 65 22.97 0.20 1.65
C PHE A 65 22.77 -0.72 2.87
N ASP A 66 23.78 -1.49 3.26
CA ASP A 66 23.70 -2.37 4.43
C ASP A 66 23.56 -1.60 5.75
N GLN A 67 24.14 -0.40 5.85
CA GLN A 67 23.95 0.47 7.02
C GLN A 67 22.51 0.97 7.09
N LEU A 68 21.91 1.36 5.95
CA LEU A 68 20.51 1.78 5.90
C LEU A 68 19.56 0.68 6.36
N LEU A 69 19.81 -0.57 5.95
CA LEU A 69 19.01 -1.73 6.38
C LEU A 69 19.13 -1.97 7.90
N LYS A 70 20.34 -1.99 8.44
CA LYS A 70 20.58 -2.28 9.87
C LYS A 70 20.04 -1.21 10.82
N GLN A 71 20.01 0.04 10.36
CA GLN A 71 19.54 1.18 11.16
C GLN A 71 18.06 1.47 10.95
N ALA A 72 17.34 0.59 10.24
CA ALA A 72 15.95 0.82 9.93
C ALA A 72 15.06 0.63 11.15
N GLU A 73 14.19 1.61 11.32
CA GLU A 73 13.05 1.60 12.22
C GLU A 73 11.85 2.03 11.39
N ILE A 74 10.81 1.22 11.43
CA ILE A 74 9.51 1.48 10.80
C ILE A 74 8.52 1.68 11.94
N ASP A 75 7.90 2.86 12.00
CA ASP A 75 7.03 3.23 13.12
C ASP A 75 5.84 2.27 13.23
N VAL A 76 5.18 1.92 12.11
CA VAL A 76 4.20 0.83 12.05
C VAL A 76 4.32 0.01 10.77
N LEU A 77 4.51 -1.30 10.91
CA LEU A 77 4.48 -2.27 9.82
C LEU A 77 3.15 -3.03 9.83
N GLY A 78 2.50 -3.16 8.68
CA GLY A 78 1.28 -3.94 8.51
C GLY A 78 1.37 -4.93 7.36
N ILE A 79 0.87 -6.15 7.55
CA ILE A 79 0.82 -7.17 6.51
C ILE A 79 -0.63 -7.55 6.23
N ASN A 80 -1.08 -7.27 5.01
CA ASN A 80 -2.32 -7.78 4.47
C ASN A 80 -2.02 -9.10 3.72
N THR A 81 -2.26 -10.21 4.40
CA THR A 81 -2.02 -11.56 3.87
C THR A 81 -2.99 -11.97 2.76
N SER A 82 -4.11 -11.28 2.60
CA SER A 82 -5.09 -11.59 1.54
C SER A 82 -4.72 -10.99 0.19
N GLU A 83 -4.13 -9.78 0.21
CA GLU A 83 -3.64 -9.06 -0.97
C GLU A 83 -2.15 -9.30 -1.21
N SER A 84 -1.46 -9.94 -0.26
CA SER A 84 0.00 -10.09 -0.23
C SER A 84 0.71 -8.74 -0.28
N THR A 85 0.20 -7.78 0.50
CA THR A 85 0.72 -6.41 0.57
C THR A 85 1.35 -6.15 1.93
N VAL A 86 2.54 -5.58 1.92
CA VAL A 86 3.24 -5.07 3.11
C VAL A 86 3.18 -3.55 3.08
N TYR A 87 2.76 -2.99 4.20
CA TYR A 87 2.68 -1.55 4.43
C TYR A 87 3.73 -1.18 5.47
N GLY A 88 4.58 -0.21 5.15
CA GLY A 88 5.48 0.42 6.10
C GLY A 88 5.07 1.88 6.24
N ILE A 89 4.60 2.28 7.43
CA ILE A 89 4.10 3.62 7.67
C ILE A 89 4.95 4.29 8.75
N ASP A 90 5.64 5.35 8.35
CA ASP A 90 6.34 6.27 9.24
C ASP A 90 5.37 7.41 9.62
N VAL A 91 5.31 7.77 10.92
CA VAL A 91 4.40 8.79 11.43
C VAL A 91 5.15 9.83 12.25
N ALA A 92 4.92 11.11 11.93
CA ALA A 92 5.42 12.23 12.71
C ALA A 92 4.28 13.05 13.31
N PHE A 93 4.20 13.10 14.63
CA PHE A 93 3.20 13.89 15.36
C PHE A 93 3.87 14.98 16.21
N HIS A 94 3.76 16.24 15.76
CA HIS A 94 4.25 17.40 16.48
C HIS A 94 3.19 18.51 16.47
N GLY A 95 2.88 19.11 17.62
CA GLY A 95 1.83 20.14 17.72
C GLY A 95 2.10 21.39 16.87
N ALA A 96 3.37 21.75 16.66
CA ALA A 96 3.77 22.84 15.78
C ALA A 96 3.78 22.46 14.29
N GLY A 97 3.57 21.18 13.97
CA GLY A 97 3.79 20.61 12.65
C GLY A 97 5.21 20.11 12.45
N LEU A 98 5.46 19.54 11.28
CA LEU A 98 6.74 18.94 10.91
C LEU A 98 7.86 19.98 10.91
N ASN A 99 8.93 19.73 11.69
CA ASN A 99 10.05 20.64 11.84
C ASN A 99 11.32 19.90 12.26
N TYR A 100 12.03 19.31 11.29
CA TYR A 100 13.29 18.61 11.55
C TYR A 100 14.54 19.49 11.36
N GLY A 101 14.37 20.80 11.19
CA GLY A 101 15.43 21.72 10.81
C GLY A 101 14.95 22.64 9.70
N SER A 102 15.77 22.84 8.66
CA SER A 102 15.32 23.55 7.45
C SER A 102 14.22 22.76 6.71
N LYS A 103 13.57 23.40 5.74
CA LYS A 103 12.58 22.72 4.89
C LYS A 103 13.24 21.61 4.05
N GLU A 104 14.48 21.84 3.60
CA GLU A 104 15.30 20.88 2.86
C GLU A 104 15.67 19.69 3.75
N GLU A 105 16.20 19.95 4.95
CA GLU A 105 16.54 18.90 5.91
C GLU A 105 15.32 18.06 6.30
N THR A 106 14.16 18.71 6.43
CA THR A 106 12.89 18.05 6.71
C THR A 106 12.47 17.13 5.55
N ALA A 107 12.56 17.62 4.32
CA ALA A 107 12.22 16.83 3.13
C ALA A 107 13.17 15.63 2.96
N ASP A 108 14.48 15.83 3.09
CA ASP A 108 15.48 14.77 2.99
C ASP A 108 15.25 13.67 4.03
N ARG A 109 14.94 14.04 5.27
CA ARG A 109 14.64 13.07 6.33
C ARG A 109 13.39 12.24 6.04
N ILE A 110 12.35 12.83 5.45
CA ILE A 110 11.14 12.11 5.05
C ILE A 110 11.45 11.13 3.92
N LEU A 111 12.04 11.60 2.83
CA LEU A 111 12.34 10.77 1.67
C LEU A 111 13.31 9.63 2.06
N LYS A 112 14.30 9.92 2.93
CA LYS A 112 15.18 8.88 3.50
C LYS A 112 14.40 7.82 4.27
N LYS A 113 13.42 8.21 5.10
CA LYS A 113 12.55 7.26 5.82
C LYS A 113 11.74 6.42 4.83
N VAL A 114 11.07 7.05 3.88
CA VAL A 114 10.25 6.37 2.85
C VAL A 114 11.07 5.33 2.08
N PHE A 115 12.24 5.69 1.56
CA PHE A 115 13.10 4.76 0.82
C PHE A 115 13.67 3.66 1.71
N ARG A 116 14.15 3.99 2.91
CA ARG A 116 14.69 2.99 3.85
C ARG A 116 13.62 1.95 4.21
N THR A 117 12.39 2.41 4.46
CA THR A 117 11.24 1.53 4.73
C THR A 117 10.96 0.61 3.55
N LEU A 118 11.01 1.10 2.30
CA LEU A 118 10.91 0.24 1.11
C LEU A 118 12.03 -0.81 1.03
N PHE A 119 13.30 -0.41 1.16
CA PHE A 119 14.42 -1.33 1.04
C PHE A 119 14.33 -2.47 2.06
N VAL A 120 13.94 -2.14 3.29
CA VAL A 120 13.73 -3.10 4.37
C VAL A 120 12.60 -4.06 4.01
N MET A 121 11.45 -3.55 3.57
CA MET A 121 10.33 -4.42 3.22
C MET A 121 10.67 -5.35 2.05
N GLN A 122 11.34 -4.83 1.02
CA GLN A 122 11.79 -5.64 -0.11
C GLN A 122 12.82 -6.70 0.26
N THR A 123 13.62 -6.48 1.31
CA THR A 123 14.69 -7.39 1.73
C THR A 123 14.18 -8.48 2.69
N TYR A 124 13.37 -8.10 3.68
CA TYR A 124 12.94 -9.01 4.76
C TYR A 124 11.54 -9.61 4.55
N PHE A 125 10.80 -9.10 3.58
CA PHE A 125 9.43 -9.50 3.29
C PHE A 125 9.23 -9.81 1.80
N ASP A 126 10.28 -10.28 1.13
CA ASP A 126 10.33 -10.57 -0.31
C ASP A 126 9.32 -11.63 -0.77
N GLN A 127 8.79 -12.44 0.15
CA GLN A 127 7.71 -13.39 -0.08
C GLN A 127 6.36 -12.73 -0.37
N TYR A 128 6.22 -11.43 -0.09
CA TYR A 128 5.03 -10.64 -0.40
C TYR A 128 5.22 -9.89 -1.72
N TYR A 129 4.10 -9.59 -2.38
CA TYR A 129 4.14 -9.11 -3.76
C TYR A 129 4.11 -7.60 -3.86
N GLN A 130 3.35 -6.95 -2.97
CA GLN A 130 3.14 -5.51 -3.03
C GLN A 130 3.74 -4.82 -1.81
N PHE A 131 4.32 -3.64 -2.02
CA PHE A 131 4.98 -2.84 -1.00
C PHE A 131 4.50 -1.39 -1.05
N GLN A 132 3.97 -0.89 0.05
CA GLN A 132 3.55 0.52 0.17
C GLN A 132 4.30 1.18 1.31
N SER A 133 5.14 2.16 1.00
CA SER A 133 5.87 2.95 2.02
C SER A 133 5.27 4.35 2.10
N ILE A 134 4.69 4.69 3.25
CA ILE A 134 3.92 5.92 3.40
C ILE A 134 4.49 6.70 4.58
N PHE A 135 4.77 7.98 4.37
CA PHE A 135 5.04 8.90 5.48
C PHE A 135 3.80 9.73 5.75
N ILE A 136 3.37 9.80 7.01
CA ILE A 136 2.19 10.57 7.39
C ILE A 136 2.45 11.56 8.52
N THR A 137 1.78 12.70 8.49
CA THR A 137 1.83 13.70 9.56
C THR A 137 0.59 14.58 9.55
N PRO A 138 0.01 15.00 10.68
CA PRO A 138 -1.21 15.80 10.67
C PRO A 138 -0.99 17.25 10.20
N LYS A 139 0.26 17.73 10.15
CA LYS A 139 0.55 19.14 9.89
C LYS A 139 1.91 19.36 9.26
N THR A 140 1.92 19.90 8.05
CA THR A 140 3.12 20.35 7.31
C THR A 140 2.92 21.80 6.86
N ASN A 141 3.94 22.64 7.02
CA ASN A 141 3.90 24.01 6.51
C ASN A 141 3.97 24.04 4.97
N GLN A 142 3.36 25.05 4.34
CA GLN A 142 3.22 25.11 2.88
C GLN A 142 4.56 25.07 2.12
N ALA A 143 5.57 25.79 2.60
CA ALA A 143 6.87 25.85 1.93
C ALA A 143 7.61 24.50 1.94
N THR A 144 7.43 23.71 3.00
CA THR A 144 8.00 22.37 3.14
C THR A 144 7.16 21.36 2.37
N LEU A 145 5.82 21.51 2.36
CA LEU A 145 4.90 20.66 1.61
C LEU A 145 5.25 20.63 0.12
N VAL A 146 5.35 21.80 -0.51
CA VAL A 146 5.65 21.92 -1.95
C VAL A 146 6.97 21.22 -2.31
N LEU A 147 7.98 21.33 -1.44
CA LEU A 147 9.26 20.67 -1.65
C LEU A 147 9.15 19.14 -1.54
N ILE A 148 8.42 18.63 -0.55
CA ILE A 148 8.23 17.19 -0.37
C ILE A 148 7.42 16.61 -1.51
N GLU A 149 6.34 17.27 -1.94
CA GLU A 149 5.50 16.82 -3.06
C GLU A 149 6.30 16.70 -4.36
N ASP A 150 7.12 17.69 -4.70
CA ASP A 150 8.02 17.64 -5.86
C ASP A 150 9.00 16.46 -5.79
N LEU A 151 9.61 16.23 -4.63
CA LEU A 151 10.54 15.11 -4.43
C LEU A 151 9.85 13.75 -4.45
N ILE A 152 8.65 13.63 -3.87
CA ILE A 152 7.85 12.40 -3.93
C ILE A 152 7.47 12.08 -5.38
N GLU A 153 7.08 13.07 -6.18
CA GLU A 153 6.73 12.84 -7.57
C GLU A 153 7.94 12.41 -8.41
N LYS A 154 9.10 13.03 -8.20
CA LYS A 154 10.37 12.57 -8.79
C LYS A 154 10.70 11.14 -8.38
N ALA A 155 10.53 10.81 -7.10
CA ALA A 155 10.76 9.46 -6.59
C ALA A 155 9.80 8.43 -7.21
N LYS A 156 8.51 8.78 -7.38
CA LYS A 156 7.53 7.95 -8.09
C LYS A 156 7.95 7.69 -9.54
N GLY A 157 8.50 8.70 -10.23
CA GLY A 157 9.03 8.57 -11.59
C GLY A 157 10.17 7.54 -11.73
N LEU A 158 10.91 7.27 -10.65
CA LEU A 158 11.98 6.26 -10.60
C LEU A 158 11.47 4.85 -10.25
N ILE A 159 10.22 4.73 -9.78
CA ILE A 159 9.61 3.45 -9.43
C ILE A 159 8.92 2.87 -10.67
N HIS A 160 9.65 2.03 -11.41
CA HIS A 160 9.10 1.30 -12.57
C HIS A 160 8.40 -0.01 -12.19
N ASP A 161 8.40 -0.36 -10.91
CA ASP A 161 7.79 -1.56 -10.38
C ASP A 161 6.39 -1.25 -9.87
N GLU A 162 5.37 -1.59 -10.66
CA GLU A 162 3.94 -1.36 -10.34
C GLU A 162 3.49 -1.99 -9.01
N SER A 163 4.27 -2.93 -8.46
CA SER A 163 3.99 -3.52 -7.15
C SER A 163 4.43 -2.65 -5.96
N ILE A 164 5.14 -1.56 -6.24
CA ILE A 164 5.71 -0.66 -5.25
C ILE A 164 5.03 0.69 -5.36
N SER A 165 4.67 1.26 -4.21
CA SER A 165 4.18 2.62 -4.13
C SER A 165 4.79 3.35 -2.94
N ILE A 166 4.93 4.66 -3.10
CA ILE A 166 5.31 5.58 -2.04
C ILE A 166 4.30 6.71 -1.97
N ASP A 167 4.01 7.20 -0.78
CA ASP A 167 3.13 8.35 -0.61
C ASP A 167 3.53 9.20 0.60
N PHE A 168 3.11 10.47 0.56
CA PHE A 168 3.19 11.41 1.67
C PHE A 168 1.80 11.96 1.94
N ILE A 169 1.26 11.72 3.13
CA ILE A 169 -0.10 12.13 3.50
C ILE A 169 -0.02 13.15 4.64
N THR A 170 -0.54 14.35 4.42
CA THR A 170 -0.50 15.42 5.42
C THR A 170 -1.71 16.34 5.43
N ASN A 171 -1.78 17.22 6.43
CA ASN A 171 -2.81 18.24 6.58
C ASN A 171 -4.23 17.63 6.46
N ASP A 172 -5.10 18.18 5.61
CA ASP A 172 -6.47 17.70 5.47
C ASP A 172 -6.51 16.24 5.00
N ASP A 173 -5.63 15.83 4.09
CA ASP A 173 -5.55 14.44 3.61
C ASP A 173 -5.22 13.46 4.74
N PHE A 174 -4.46 13.86 5.77
CA PHE A 174 -4.24 13.02 6.94
C PHE A 174 -5.55 12.72 7.67
N PHE A 175 -6.41 13.73 7.83
CA PHE A 175 -7.69 13.53 8.51
C PHE A 175 -8.68 12.79 7.62
N ASP A 176 -8.73 13.12 6.34
CA ASP A 176 -9.68 12.55 5.38
C ASP A 176 -9.34 11.12 4.97
N CYS A 177 -8.05 10.79 4.82
CA CYS A 177 -7.62 9.47 4.36
C CYS A 177 -7.32 8.51 5.51
N ILE A 178 -6.88 9.00 6.68
CA ILE A 178 -6.46 8.15 7.80
C ILE A 178 -7.46 8.22 8.94
N VAL A 179 -7.69 9.40 9.52
CA VAL A 179 -8.47 9.53 10.78
C VAL A 179 -9.95 9.20 10.57
N ALA A 180 -10.62 9.86 9.63
CA ALA A 180 -12.06 9.70 9.43
C ALA A 180 -12.44 8.28 8.99
N PRO A 181 -11.73 7.62 8.04
CA PRO A 181 -12.01 6.24 7.65
C PRO A 181 -11.78 5.26 8.80
N THR A 182 -10.75 5.46 9.62
CA THR A 182 -10.47 4.62 10.79
C THR A 182 -11.60 4.68 11.81
N ILE A 183 -12.08 5.89 12.12
CA ILE A 183 -13.22 6.07 13.03
C ILE A 183 -14.48 5.44 12.43
N LYS A 184 -14.75 5.63 11.13
CA LYS A 184 -15.90 5.06 10.43
C LYS A 184 -15.90 3.53 10.46
N ALA A 185 -14.76 2.91 10.15
CA ALA A 185 -14.62 1.45 10.12
C ALA A 185 -14.81 0.80 11.51
N SER A 186 -14.36 1.48 12.57
CA SER A 186 -14.47 0.98 13.95
C SER A 186 -15.88 0.95 14.54
N LYS A 187 -16.88 1.56 13.89
CA LYS A 187 -18.26 1.64 14.42
C LYS A 187 -18.93 0.28 14.60
N ASN A 188 -18.50 -0.72 13.84
CA ASN A 188 -19.04 -2.08 13.92
C ASN A 188 -18.33 -2.94 14.97
N GLU A 189 -17.29 -2.42 15.63
CA GLU A 189 -16.59 -3.12 16.70
C GLU A 189 -17.02 -2.59 18.06
N ASN A 190 -17.73 -3.39 18.84
CA ASN A 190 -18.21 -2.97 20.16
C ASN A 190 -17.06 -2.84 21.17
N ASP A 191 -16.15 -3.82 21.21
CA ASP A 191 -15.02 -3.89 22.14
C ASP A 191 -13.69 -4.04 21.41
N THR A 192 -13.00 -2.91 21.17
CA THR A 192 -11.62 -2.91 20.70
C THR A 192 -10.67 -2.62 21.85
N SER A 193 -9.52 -3.31 21.91
CA SER A 193 -8.43 -3.01 22.85
C SER A 193 -7.51 -1.89 22.37
N GLU A 194 -7.77 -1.31 21.20
CA GLU A 194 -6.90 -0.34 20.56
C GLU A 194 -7.03 1.06 21.19
N LEU A 195 -5.91 1.62 21.64
CA LEU A 195 -5.87 2.85 22.45
C LEU A 195 -6.48 4.06 21.73
N PHE A 196 -6.16 4.27 20.46
CA PHE A 196 -6.73 5.36 19.67
C PHE A 196 -8.26 5.27 19.60
N LEU A 197 -8.81 4.13 19.21
CA LEU A 197 -10.26 3.93 19.09
C LEU A 197 -10.97 4.03 20.44
N ARG A 198 -10.37 3.52 21.52
CA ARG A 198 -10.88 3.72 22.88
C ARG A 198 -10.93 5.20 23.28
N SER A 199 -9.90 5.96 22.91
CA SER A 199 -9.84 7.40 23.18
C SER A 199 -10.94 8.15 22.42
N VAL A 200 -11.18 7.78 21.16
CA VAL A 200 -12.29 8.34 20.36
C VAL A 200 -13.64 7.98 20.98
N LYS A 201 -13.89 6.71 21.33
CA LYS A 201 -15.12 6.27 21.99
C LYS A 201 -15.35 7.01 23.31
N LEU A 202 -14.32 7.17 24.14
CA LEU A 202 -14.40 7.94 25.38
C LEU A 202 -14.85 9.38 25.12
N MET A 203 -14.31 10.03 24.08
CA MET A 203 -14.72 11.37 23.69
C MET A 203 -16.17 11.44 23.16
N GLN A 204 -16.65 10.38 22.52
CA GLN A 204 -18.04 10.28 22.04
C GLN A 204 -19.06 10.09 23.17
N LEU A 205 -18.66 9.60 24.34
CA LEU A 205 -19.52 9.49 25.52
C LEU A 205 -19.80 10.85 26.19
N ASP A 206 -19.09 11.91 25.81
CA ASP A 206 -19.30 13.25 26.38
C ASP A 206 -20.63 13.87 25.89
N SER A 207 -21.68 13.70 26.69
CA SER A 207 -23.02 14.26 26.47
C SER A 207 -23.07 15.78 26.34
N ARG A 208 -22.00 16.49 26.70
CA ARG A 208 -21.90 17.95 26.55
C ARG A 208 -21.56 18.40 25.13
N LYS A 209 -21.16 17.49 24.23
CA LYS A 209 -20.67 17.87 22.91
C LYS A 209 -21.61 17.54 21.75
N ASN A 210 -21.91 18.61 21.00
CA ASN A 210 -21.99 18.63 19.54
C ASN A 210 -20.58 18.36 18.96
N LEU A 211 -20.05 17.13 19.04
CA LEU A 211 -18.85 16.74 18.29
C LEU A 211 -19.24 16.62 16.81
N SER A 212 -19.28 17.74 16.11
CA SER A 212 -19.34 17.73 14.65
C SER A 212 -17.96 17.35 14.09
N ILE A 213 -17.52 16.12 14.34
CA ILE A 213 -16.46 15.48 13.52
C ILE A 213 -17.06 15.17 12.12
N THR A 214 -18.39 15.17 12.02
CA THR A 214 -19.16 15.16 10.78
C THR A 214 -19.95 16.47 10.68
N LYS A 215 -19.32 17.57 10.27
CA LYS A 215 -20.12 18.61 9.59
C LYS A 215 -20.29 18.16 8.15
N ASP A 216 -21.54 18.23 7.69
CA ASP A 216 -21.97 18.10 6.31
C ASP A 216 -20.90 18.53 5.31
N VAL A 217 -20.43 17.58 4.50
CA VAL A 217 -19.98 17.88 3.15
C VAL A 217 -21.25 18.25 2.38
N GLY A 218 -21.69 19.49 2.56
CA GLY A 218 -22.64 20.12 1.67
C GLY A 218 -22.04 20.08 0.27
N SER A 219 -22.77 19.45 -0.64
CA SER A 219 -22.53 19.47 -2.07
C SER A 219 -22.36 20.91 -2.57
N LYS A 220 -21.12 21.39 -2.61
CA LYS A 220 -20.71 22.49 -3.47
C LYS A 220 -19.82 21.90 -4.54
N SER A 221 -20.40 21.75 -5.73
CA SER A 221 -19.69 21.55 -6.98
C SER A 221 -18.63 22.66 -7.12
N ILE A 222 -17.36 22.29 -6.98
CA ILE A 222 -16.22 23.11 -7.40
C ILE A 222 -15.55 22.36 -8.56
N PRO A 223 -15.16 23.05 -9.66
CA PRO A 223 -14.71 22.40 -10.88
C PRO A 223 -13.38 21.66 -10.66
N SER A 224 -13.27 20.54 -11.36
CA SER A 224 -12.10 19.68 -11.46
C SER A 224 -10.84 20.41 -11.92
N SER A 225 -9.77 20.28 -11.13
CA SER A 225 -8.39 20.38 -11.60
C SER A 225 -7.46 19.50 -10.74
N SER A 226 -7.23 18.29 -11.28
CA SER A 226 -6.05 17.41 -11.19
C SER A 226 -5.40 17.04 -9.85
N ASN A 227 -5.59 15.74 -9.54
CA ASN A 227 -4.61 14.73 -9.08
C ASN A 227 -4.01 14.84 -7.68
N GLY A 228 -4.60 14.08 -6.74
CA GLY A 228 -4.04 13.83 -5.41
C GLY A 228 -5.01 13.13 -4.44
N ALA A 229 -6.31 13.03 -4.76
CA ALA A 229 -7.26 12.37 -3.88
C ALA A 229 -7.11 10.84 -3.92
N VAL A 230 -6.78 10.24 -2.78
CA VAL A 230 -7.03 8.82 -2.52
C VAL A 230 -8.55 8.64 -2.57
N SER A 231 -9.06 8.26 -3.74
CA SER A 231 -10.40 7.70 -3.93
C SER A 231 -10.71 6.75 -2.79
N GLU A 232 -11.92 6.82 -2.20
CA GLU A 232 -12.45 5.70 -1.41
C GLU A 232 -12.15 4.42 -2.20
N ARG A 233 -11.25 3.57 -1.67
CA ARG A 233 -10.80 2.38 -2.40
C ARG A 233 -12.04 1.52 -2.64
N ARG A 234 -12.33 1.25 -3.91
CA ARG A 234 -13.58 0.60 -4.26
C ARG A 234 -13.57 -0.81 -3.69
N THR A 235 -14.68 -1.21 -3.09
CA THR A 235 -14.87 -2.59 -2.62
C THR A 235 -16.13 -3.18 -3.22
N LYS A 236 -16.13 -4.50 -3.38
CA LYS A 236 -17.30 -5.26 -3.80
C LYS A 236 -17.47 -6.47 -2.89
N LYS A 237 -18.65 -6.62 -2.27
CA LYS A 237 -18.88 -7.60 -1.19
C LYS A 237 -17.85 -7.49 -0.04
N GLY A 238 -17.41 -6.26 0.28
CA GLY A 238 -16.39 -6.01 1.28
C GLY A 238 -14.97 -6.44 0.89
N MET A 239 -14.75 -6.89 -0.34
CA MET A 239 -13.45 -7.29 -0.87
C MET A 239 -12.84 -6.16 -1.70
N LYS A 240 -11.56 -5.88 -1.50
CA LYS A 240 -10.75 -5.04 -2.40
C LYS A 240 -10.42 -5.81 -3.69
N ILE A 241 -9.90 -5.11 -4.71
CA ILE A 241 -9.78 -5.68 -6.06
C ILE A 241 -9.02 -7.01 -6.09
N GLY A 242 -7.84 -7.09 -5.48
CA GLY A 242 -7.05 -8.33 -5.48
C GLY A 242 -7.79 -9.48 -4.80
N GLN A 243 -8.47 -9.22 -3.69
CA GLN A 243 -9.29 -10.23 -3.00
C GLN A 243 -10.49 -10.65 -3.84
N TYR A 244 -11.18 -9.69 -4.45
CA TYR A 244 -12.35 -9.93 -5.29
C TYR A 244 -11.94 -10.78 -6.50
N VAL A 245 -10.87 -10.41 -7.21
CA VAL A 245 -10.33 -11.18 -8.33
C VAL A 245 -10.04 -12.62 -7.93
N ARG A 246 -9.30 -12.85 -6.83
CA ARG A 246 -8.99 -14.21 -6.35
C ARG A 246 -10.26 -15.04 -6.10
N HIS A 247 -11.26 -14.42 -5.46
CA HIS A 247 -12.55 -15.06 -5.20
C HIS A 247 -13.34 -15.36 -6.49
N THR A 248 -13.46 -14.38 -7.39
CA THR A 248 -14.26 -14.52 -8.62
C THR A 248 -13.58 -15.40 -9.66
N PHE A 249 -12.25 -15.41 -9.76
CA PHE A 249 -11.54 -16.37 -10.63
C PHE A 249 -11.84 -17.82 -10.22
N ARG A 250 -11.80 -18.11 -8.90
CA ARG A 250 -12.10 -19.44 -8.38
C ARG A 250 -13.54 -19.84 -8.70
N THR A 251 -14.49 -19.01 -8.30
CA THR A 251 -15.92 -19.31 -8.48
C THR A 251 -16.32 -19.38 -9.96
N ALA A 252 -15.79 -18.49 -10.81
CA ALA A 252 -16.04 -18.54 -12.26
C ALA A 252 -15.48 -19.81 -12.90
N TYR A 253 -14.30 -20.26 -12.47
CA TYR A 253 -13.72 -21.52 -12.96
C TYR A 253 -14.54 -22.75 -12.50
N GLU A 254 -14.92 -22.79 -11.22
CA GLU A 254 -15.78 -23.85 -10.65
C GLU A 254 -17.14 -23.94 -11.35
N GLN A 255 -17.68 -22.81 -11.80
CA GLN A 255 -18.91 -22.72 -12.59
C GLN A 255 -18.70 -23.06 -14.08
N GLY A 256 -17.48 -23.36 -14.51
CA GLY A 256 -17.16 -23.68 -15.91
C GLY A 256 -17.22 -22.49 -16.87
N LEU A 257 -17.20 -21.25 -16.36
CA LEU A 257 -17.33 -20.03 -17.16
C LEU A 257 -16.02 -19.62 -17.84
N ILE A 258 -14.87 -19.99 -17.26
CA ILE A 258 -13.56 -19.74 -17.86
C ILE A 258 -13.22 -20.88 -18.81
N SER A 259 -13.49 -20.67 -20.11
CA SER A 259 -13.24 -21.67 -21.15
C SER A 259 -11.73 -21.94 -21.34
N LYS A 260 -11.39 -23.08 -21.97
CA LYS A 260 -10.00 -23.39 -22.34
C LYS A 260 -9.38 -22.34 -23.26
N GLY A 261 -10.18 -21.79 -24.19
CA GLY A 261 -9.73 -20.70 -25.06
C GLY A 261 -9.41 -19.45 -24.26
N GLU A 262 -10.22 -19.15 -23.24
CA GLU A 262 -9.98 -18.00 -22.37
C GLU A 262 -8.74 -18.17 -21.50
N ILE A 263 -8.46 -19.39 -21.02
CA ILE A 263 -7.20 -19.70 -20.32
C ILE A 263 -5.98 -19.46 -21.23
N ILE A 264 -6.10 -19.71 -22.54
CA ILE A 264 -5.03 -19.42 -23.50
C ILE A 264 -4.88 -17.90 -23.67
N ASN A 265 -5.98 -17.17 -23.83
CA ASN A 265 -5.96 -15.70 -23.92
C ASN A 265 -5.33 -15.07 -22.67
N LEU A 266 -5.68 -15.54 -21.48
CA LEU A 266 -5.13 -15.03 -20.22
C LEU A 266 -3.63 -15.30 -20.01
N GLN A 267 -3.03 -16.19 -20.81
CA GLN A 267 -1.59 -16.41 -20.84
C GLN A 267 -0.84 -15.48 -21.82
N ASP A 268 -1.56 -14.71 -22.65
CA ASP A 268 -0.98 -13.75 -23.58
C ASP A 268 -0.85 -12.36 -22.92
N PRO A 269 0.36 -11.80 -22.77
CA PRO A 269 0.56 -10.44 -22.27
C PRO A 269 -0.15 -9.37 -23.12
N THR A 270 -0.30 -9.57 -24.42
CA THR A 270 -0.98 -8.63 -25.33
C THR A 270 -2.47 -8.57 -25.00
N TYR A 271 -3.10 -9.73 -24.87
CA TYR A 271 -4.49 -9.84 -24.42
C TYR A 271 -4.67 -9.25 -23.02
N SER A 272 -3.73 -9.54 -22.11
CA SER A 272 -3.75 -9.04 -20.73
C SER A 272 -3.64 -7.52 -20.67
N LYS A 273 -2.81 -6.91 -21.55
CA LYS A 273 -2.68 -5.46 -21.67
C LYS A 273 -3.95 -4.82 -22.21
N GLN A 274 -4.58 -5.42 -23.23
CA GLN A 274 -5.81 -4.89 -23.82
C GLN A 274 -7.01 -5.03 -22.88
N THR A 275 -7.08 -6.13 -22.12
CA THR A 275 -8.25 -6.48 -21.30
C THR A 275 -8.17 -5.91 -19.88
N PHE A 276 -6.99 -5.92 -19.26
CA PHE A 276 -6.80 -5.53 -17.84
C PHE A 276 -5.78 -4.42 -17.64
N ASN A 277 -5.21 -3.86 -18.73
CA ASN A 277 -4.08 -2.93 -18.67
C ASN A 277 -2.84 -3.50 -17.96
N ALA A 278 -2.70 -4.83 -17.92
CA ALA A 278 -1.55 -5.51 -17.30
C ALA A 278 -0.46 -5.78 -18.35
N ASN A 279 0.78 -5.40 -18.06
CA ASN A 279 1.93 -5.58 -18.98
C ASN A 279 2.51 -7.01 -18.98
N PHE A 280 1.84 -7.96 -18.34
CA PHE A 280 2.26 -9.35 -18.14
C PHE A 280 1.03 -10.24 -18.22
N GLU A 281 1.24 -11.54 -18.40
CA GLU A 281 0.15 -12.50 -18.46
C GLU A 281 -0.63 -12.59 -17.13
N VAL A 282 -1.96 -12.65 -17.19
CA VAL A 282 -2.81 -12.78 -15.99
C VAL A 282 -2.71 -14.18 -15.39
N LEU A 283 -2.67 -15.21 -16.25
CA LEU A 283 -2.43 -16.59 -15.86
C LEU A 283 -1.06 -17.05 -16.37
N ARG A 284 -0.27 -17.64 -15.49
CA ARG A 284 1.03 -18.23 -15.82
C ARG A 284 1.03 -19.71 -15.49
N LEU A 285 1.42 -20.56 -16.44
CA LEU A 285 1.52 -22.00 -16.20
C LEU A 285 2.50 -22.30 -15.06
N ASN A 286 2.13 -23.22 -14.16
CA ASN A 286 2.90 -23.51 -12.95
C ASN A 286 4.32 -24.08 -13.17
N THR A 287 4.63 -24.52 -14.38
CA THR A 287 5.98 -24.92 -14.78
C THR A 287 6.93 -23.74 -14.97
N ARG A 288 6.41 -22.51 -15.02
CA ARG A 288 7.19 -21.27 -15.12
C ARG A 288 7.34 -20.63 -13.74
N SER A 289 8.45 -19.93 -13.54
CA SER A 289 8.71 -19.18 -12.29
C SER A 289 7.60 -18.17 -12.01
N ILE A 290 7.26 -17.98 -10.73
CA ILE A 290 6.38 -16.91 -10.24
C ILE A 290 7.03 -15.52 -10.31
N SER A 291 8.33 -15.45 -10.59
CA SER A 291 9.04 -14.20 -10.81
C SER A 291 9.16 -13.87 -12.30
N ASP A 292 9.21 -12.58 -12.62
CA ASP A 292 9.55 -12.12 -13.97
C ASP A 292 11.06 -12.21 -14.25
N ALA A 293 11.48 -11.80 -15.46
CA ALA A 293 12.88 -11.79 -15.86
C ALA A 293 13.76 -10.87 -14.99
N GLY A 294 13.17 -9.89 -14.31
CA GLY A 294 13.85 -9.01 -13.34
C GLY A 294 13.83 -9.54 -11.91
N GLY A 295 13.39 -10.78 -11.69
CA GLY A 295 13.31 -11.39 -10.36
C GLY A 295 12.12 -10.94 -9.53
N ARG A 296 11.24 -10.07 -10.05
CA ARG A 296 10.08 -9.56 -9.31
C ARG A 296 8.99 -10.61 -9.25
N THR A 297 8.52 -10.94 -8.06
CA THR A 297 7.45 -11.92 -7.92
C THR A 297 6.08 -11.30 -8.22
N ARG A 298 5.46 -11.76 -9.32
CA ARG A 298 4.25 -11.15 -9.90
C ARG A 298 3.00 -12.01 -9.75
N TYR A 299 3.11 -13.20 -9.18
CA TYR A 299 2.02 -14.18 -9.14
C TYR A 299 1.86 -14.77 -7.75
N TYR A 300 0.62 -15.09 -7.37
CA TYR A 300 0.32 -15.78 -6.12
C TYR A 300 0.93 -17.19 -6.12
N ALA A 301 1.88 -17.44 -5.21
CA ALA A 301 2.66 -18.68 -5.16
C ALA A 301 1.98 -19.82 -4.41
N LYS A 302 0.99 -19.50 -3.56
CA LYS A 302 0.43 -20.46 -2.58
C LYS A 302 -0.75 -21.26 -3.11
N GLU A 303 -1.25 -20.94 -4.29
CA GLU A 303 -2.47 -21.53 -4.84
C GLU A 303 -2.44 -21.56 -6.37
N TYR A 304 -3.09 -22.58 -6.93
CA TYR A 304 -3.33 -22.68 -8.36
C TYR A 304 -4.75 -22.25 -8.71
N TYR A 305 -4.86 -21.65 -9.88
CA TYR A 305 -6.06 -21.23 -10.54
C TYR A 305 -6.19 -21.98 -11.85
N CYS A 306 -7.42 -22.25 -12.28
CA CYS A 306 -7.71 -22.98 -13.52
C CYS A 306 -6.88 -24.29 -13.62
N ASP A 307 -6.90 -25.08 -12.54
CA ASP A 307 -6.08 -26.27 -12.26
C ASP A 307 -4.60 -26.05 -11.99
N LYS A 308 -3.88 -25.41 -12.93
CA LYS A 308 -2.40 -25.46 -12.97
C LYS A 308 -1.73 -24.13 -13.30
N TYR A 309 -2.41 -23.02 -13.06
CA TYR A 309 -1.88 -21.68 -13.35
C TYR A 309 -1.71 -20.88 -12.07
N TYR A 310 -0.64 -20.09 -12.01
CA TYR A 310 -0.55 -19.00 -11.07
C TYR A 310 -1.34 -17.82 -11.61
N LEU A 311 -2.10 -17.15 -10.73
CA LEU A 311 -2.77 -15.89 -11.03
C LEU A 311 -1.86 -14.74 -10.64
N THR A 312 -1.82 -13.68 -11.46
CA THR A 312 -1.06 -12.48 -11.12
C THR A 312 -1.55 -11.86 -9.81
N SER A 313 -0.60 -11.38 -9.00
CA SER A 313 -0.84 -10.64 -7.75
C SER A 313 -0.87 -9.12 -7.93
N GLN A 314 -0.74 -8.66 -9.17
CA GLN A 314 -0.54 -7.26 -9.52
C GLN A 314 -1.88 -6.60 -9.89
N TRP A 315 -2.74 -6.44 -8.89
CA TRP A 315 -4.05 -5.80 -9.04
C TRP A 315 -4.07 -4.43 -8.37
N VAL A 316 -4.44 -3.40 -9.14
CA VAL A 316 -4.51 -1.99 -8.70
C VAL A 316 -5.90 -1.41 -8.90
N GLU A 317 -6.24 -0.34 -8.16
CA GLU A 317 -7.60 0.24 -8.14
C GLU A 317 -8.13 0.64 -9.54
N SER A 318 -7.27 1.12 -10.43
CA SER A 318 -7.67 1.53 -11.79
C SER A 318 -8.17 0.37 -12.66
N GLN A 319 -7.94 -0.88 -12.25
CA GLN A 319 -8.34 -2.08 -13.00
C GLN A 319 -9.74 -2.58 -12.67
N TRP A 320 -10.46 -1.97 -11.70
CA TRP A 320 -11.78 -2.43 -11.28
C TRP A 320 -12.78 -2.57 -12.43
N ASP A 321 -12.95 -1.52 -13.24
CA ASP A 321 -13.95 -1.54 -14.33
C ASP A 321 -13.55 -2.49 -15.45
N LEU A 322 -12.25 -2.57 -15.76
CA LEU A 322 -11.69 -3.53 -16.71
C LEU A 322 -12.00 -4.97 -16.29
N TYR A 323 -11.73 -5.29 -15.02
CA TYR A 323 -11.98 -6.61 -14.47
C TYR A 323 -13.48 -6.96 -14.43
N LEU A 324 -14.33 -6.02 -14.03
CA LEU A 324 -15.78 -6.23 -14.02
C LEU A 324 -16.36 -6.41 -15.42
N ASN A 325 -15.81 -5.72 -16.43
CA ASN A 325 -16.20 -5.92 -17.81
C ASN A 325 -15.78 -7.29 -18.33
N TRP A 326 -14.59 -7.78 -17.95
CA TRP A 326 -14.17 -9.15 -18.25
C TRP A 326 -15.06 -10.20 -17.58
N LEU A 327 -15.44 -10.02 -16.30
CA LEU A 327 -16.39 -10.92 -15.65
C LEU A 327 -17.72 -11.00 -16.42
N LYS A 328 -18.23 -9.86 -16.92
CA LYS A 328 -19.43 -9.85 -17.76
C LYS A 328 -19.23 -10.59 -19.08
N SER A 329 -18.06 -10.47 -19.72
CA SER A 329 -17.81 -11.13 -21.01
C SER A 329 -17.79 -12.66 -20.91
N ILE A 330 -17.42 -13.20 -19.73
CA ILE A 330 -17.51 -14.63 -19.43
C ILE A 330 -18.85 -15.04 -18.81
N ASN A 331 -19.87 -14.16 -18.83
CA ASN A 331 -21.19 -14.37 -18.24
C ASN A 331 -21.17 -14.63 -16.72
N TYR A 332 -20.15 -14.15 -16.00
CA TYR A 332 -20.13 -14.22 -14.55
C TYR A 332 -21.14 -13.24 -13.95
N SER A 333 -22.00 -13.75 -13.08
CA SER A 333 -22.90 -12.95 -12.25
C SER A 333 -22.59 -13.23 -10.79
N ASP A 334 -22.56 -12.18 -9.97
CA ASP A 334 -22.52 -12.38 -8.53
C ASP A 334 -23.82 -13.06 -8.13
N SER A 335 -23.75 -14.35 -7.81
CA SER A 335 -24.87 -15.01 -7.15
C SER A 335 -25.18 -14.21 -5.88
N SER A 336 -26.43 -13.74 -5.78
CA SER A 336 -26.96 -13.16 -4.55
C SER A 336 -26.97 -14.26 -3.50
N SER A 337 -26.03 -14.18 -2.56
CA SER A 337 -26.12 -14.89 -1.28
C SER A 337 -26.62 -13.91 -0.25
#